data_AF-A0A060BM98-F1
#
_entry.id   AF-A0A060BM98-F1
#
_cell.length_a   1.000
_cell.length_b   1.000
_cell.length_c   1.000
_cell.angle_alpha   90.00
_cell.angle_beta   90.00
_cell.angle_gamma   90.00
#
_symmetry.space_group_name_H-M   'P 1'
#
loop_
_entity.id
_entity.type
_entity.pdbx_description
1 polymer ?
#
loop_
_entity_poly.entity_id
_entity_poly.type
_entity_poly.pdbx_seq_one_letter_code
_entity_poly.pdbx_strand_id
1 'polypeptide(L)'
;MTFADTPLPRAEVTGMPLRPQIEQLDRVAARQEAVQFFGLDPELPTLLVTGGSLGAATLNHAFVSAATALTEAGWQVVHIGGDRLDV
;
A
#
# COMPACT_ATOMS: atom_id res chain seq x y z
N MET A 1 -22.92 -1.13 -3.42
CA MET A 1 -21.84 -1.43 -4.40
C MET A 1 -21.10 -0.16 -4.77
N THR A 2 -19.82 -0.26 -5.11
CA THR A 2 -18.99 0.92 -5.40
C THR A 2 -19.24 1.47 -6.81
N PHE A 3 -19.29 0.60 -7.82
CA PHE A 3 -19.39 1.00 -9.22
C PHE A 3 -20.75 0.62 -9.81
N ALA A 4 -21.31 1.51 -10.63
CA ALA A 4 -22.66 1.35 -11.20
C ALA A 4 -22.75 0.26 -12.28
N ASP A 5 -21.63 -0.08 -12.91
CA ASP A 5 -21.50 -1.08 -13.97
C ASP A 5 -21.22 -2.50 -13.44
N THR A 6 -21.12 -2.67 -12.11
CA THR A 6 -20.92 -4.00 -11.53
C THR A 6 -22.18 -4.86 -11.75
N PRO A 7 -22.09 -6.00 -12.47
CA PRO A 7 -23.26 -6.80 -12.85
C PRO A 7 -23.76 -7.64 -11.67
N LEU A 8 -24.46 -6.99 -10.73
CA LEU A 8 -25.05 -7.63 -9.54
C LEU A 8 -26.57 -7.40 -9.51
N PRO A 9 -27.38 -8.47 -9.53
CA PRO A 9 -28.84 -8.34 -9.45
C PRO A 9 -29.26 -7.63 -8.16
N ARG A 10 -30.18 -6.66 -8.27
CA ARG A 10 -30.75 -5.89 -7.15
C ARG A 10 -29.72 -5.15 -6.28
N ALA A 11 -28.53 -4.87 -6.80
CA ALA A 11 -27.55 -4.09 -6.06
C ALA A 11 -27.90 -2.60 -6.08
N GLU A 12 -27.62 -1.92 -4.97
CA GLU A 12 -27.71 -0.47 -4.84
C GLU A 12 -26.30 0.13 -4.86
N VAL A 13 -26.10 1.22 -5.63
CA VAL A 13 -24.81 1.94 -5.65
C VAL A 13 -24.71 2.81 -4.41
N THR A 14 -23.73 2.50 -3.57
CA THR A 14 -23.47 3.20 -2.29
C THR A 14 -22.16 3.99 -2.34
N GLY A 15 -21.39 3.88 -3.42
CA GLY A 15 -20.05 4.46 -3.54
C GLY A 15 -18.98 3.66 -2.80
N MET A 16 -17.75 4.20 -2.77
CA MET A 16 -16.63 3.61 -2.05
C MET A 16 -16.64 4.12 -0.61
N PRO A 17 -16.89 3.27 0.40
CA PRO A 17 -16.82 3.69 1.79
C PRO A 17 -15.36 3.98 2.15
N LEU A 18 -15.01 5.26 2.25
CA LEU A 18 -13.72 5.72 2.71
C LEU A 18 -13.84 6.22 4.15
N ARG A 19 -12.78 6.03 4.93
CA ARG A 19 -12.67 6.66 6.25
C ARG A 19 -12.48 8.17 6.04
N PRO A 20 -13.13 9.06 6.83
CA PRO A 20 -12.99 10.51 6.66
C PRO A 20 -11.53 10.98 6.66
N GLN A 21 -10.67 10.34 7.44
CA GLN A 21 -9.24 10.65 7.50
C GLN A 21 -8.51 10.42 6.17
N ILE A 22 -8.97 9.46 5.35
CA ILE A 22 -8.41 9.19 4.01
C ILE A 22 -8.98 10.20 3.01
N GLU A 23 -10.27 10.48 3.10
CA GLU A 23 -10.95 11.44 2.22
C GLU A 23 -10.40 12.87 2.38
N GLN A 24 -10.11 13.26 3.61
CA GLN A 24 -9.69 14.62 3.97
C GLN A 24 -8.16 14.80 4.01
N LEU A 25 -7.40 13.78 3.62
CA LEU A 25 -5.94 13.80 3.69
C LEU A 25 -5.34 14.85 2.73
N ASP A 26 -4.74 15.90 3.28
CA ASP A 26 -3.81 16.75 2.54
C ASP A 26 -2.45 16.05 2.43
N ARG A 27 -2.24 15.41 1.28
CA ARG A 27 -1.01 14.65 0.99
C ARG A 27 0.24 15.52 0.95
N VAL A 28 0.12 16.79 0.57
CA VAL A 28 1.27 17.69 0.46
C VAL A 28 1.70 18.10 1.87
N ALA A 29 0.75 18.51 2.70
CA ALA A 29 1.01 18.88 4.09
C ALA A 29 1.52 17.67 4.91
N ALA A 30 0.94 16.48 4.71
CA ALA A 30 1.31 15.27 5.46
C ALA A 30 2.64 14.63 4.99
N ARG A 31 3.24 15.07 3.87
CA ARG A 31 4.41 14.39 3.29
C ARG A 31 5.60 14.37 4.24
N GLN A 32 5.94 15.49 4.86
CA GLN A 32 7.12 15.57 5.74
C GLN A 32 6.96 14.69 6.98
N GLU A 33 5.77 14.69 7.59
CA GLU A 33 5.45 13.83 8.72
C GLU A 33 5.56 12.35 8.34
N ALA A 34 5.01 11.96 7.18
CA ALA A 34 5.08 10.58 6.70
C ALA A 34 6.53 10.14 6.42
N VAL A 35 7.33 10.99 5.77
CA VAL A 35 8.76 10.72 5.52
C VAL A 35 9.50 10.47 6.83
N GLN A 36 9.28 11.30 7.85
CA GLN A 36 9.89 11.12 9.16
C GLN A 36 9.39 9.85 9.88
N PHE A 37 8.08 9.63 9.86
CA PHE A 37 7.44 8.48 10.52
C PHE A 37 7.95 7.15 9.96
N PHE A 38 8.09 7.05 8.64
CA PHE A 38 8.58 5.84 7.97
C PHE A 38 10.12 5.80 7.83
N GLY A 39 10.84 6.83 8.28
CA GLY A 39 12.30 6.91 8.17
C GLY A 39 12.80 6.94 6.73
N LEU A 40 12.04 7.56 5.82
CA LEU A 40 12.34 7.61 4.39
C LEU A 40 13.29 8.78 4.07
N ASP A 41 14.07 8.61 3.00
CA ASP A 41 14.78 9.67 2.31
C ASP A 41 13.82 10.38 1.33
N PRO A 42 13.59 11.71 1.45
CA PRO A 42 12.68 12.43 0.55
C PRO A 42 13.15 12.51 -0.91
N GLU A 43 14.44 12.24 -1.18
CA GLU A 43 15.07 12.32 -2.51
C GLU A 43 15.02 10.99 -3.27
N LEU A 44 14.71 9.88 -2.59
CA LEU A 44 14.64 8.55 -3.20
C LEU A 44 13.19 8.10 -3.45
N PRO A 45 12.89 7.44 -4.58
CA PRO A 45 11.56 6.88 -4.82
C PRO A 45 11.24 5.79 -3.80
N THR A 46 9.97 5.75 -3.36
CA THR A 46 9.47 4.73 -2.42
C THR A 46 8.47 3.80 -3.12
N LEU A 47 8.71 2.49 -3.04
CA LEU A 47 7.80 1.44 -3.47
C LEU A 47 7.00 0.92 -2.27
N LEU A 48 5.67 1.09 -2.32
CA LEU A 48 4.75 0.45 -1.38
C LEU A 48 4.37 -0.94 -1.92
N VAL A 49 4.71 -1.98 -1.16
CA VAL A 49 4.32 -3.36 -1.44
C VAL A 49 3.23 -3.76 -0.46
N THR A 50 2.08 -4.24 -0.94
CA THR A 50 1.02 -4.77 -0.09
C THR A 50 0.62 -6.15 -0.60
N GLY A 51 0.75 -7.18 0.25
CA GLY A 51 0.24 -8.51 -0.04
C GLY A 51 -1.16 -8.68 0.52
N GLY A 52 -2.12 -9.19 -0.26
CA GLY A 52 -3.48 -9.45 0.21
C GLY A 52 -3.50 -10.30 1.50
N SER A 53 -4.48 -10.02 2.36
CA SER A 53 -4.54 -10.45 3.77
C SER A 53 -4.52 -11.97 4.05
N LEU A 54 -4.75 -12.83 3.04
CA LEU A 54 -5.03 -14.26 3.26
C LEU A 54 -4.19 -15.25 2.44
N GLY A 55 -3.25 -14.81 1.58
CA GLY A 55 -2.57 -15.79 0.72
C GLY A 55 -1.40 -15.31 -0.13
N ALA A 56 -0.93 -14.08 0.05
CA ALA A 56 0.15 -13.54 -0.76
C ALA A 56 1.56 -13.98 -0.30
N ALA A 57 1.70 -15.14 0.37
CA ALA A 57 2.99 -15.61 0.90
C ALA A 57 4.06 -15.68 -0.19
N THR A 58 3.73 -16.24 -1.37
CA THR A 58 4.64 -16.30 -2.52
C THR A 58 5.05 -14.90 -3.01
N LEU A 59 4.11 -13.95 -3.04
CA LEU A 59 4.41 -12.56 -3.41
C LEU A 59 5.29 -11.89 -2.37
N ASN A 60 5.02 -12.10 -1.08
CA ASN A 60 5.81 -11.53 0.01
C ASN A 60 7.26 -12.04 -0.05
N HIS A 61 7.48 -13.35 -0.21
CA HIS A 61 8.83 -13.91 -0.35
C HIS A 61 9.55 -13.42 -1.61
N ALA A 62 8.83 -13.31 -2.73
CA ALA A 62 9.40 -12.77 -3.97
C ALA A 62 9.84 -11.31 -3.79
N PHE A 63 9.04 -10.48 -3.11
CA PHE A 63 9.39 -9.09 -2.84
C PHE A 63 10.55 -8.95 -1.85
N VAL A 64 10.59 -9.73 -0.78
CA VAL A 64 11.72 -9.73 0.16
C VAL A 64 13.00 -10.11 -0.56
N SER A 65 12.95 -11.09 -1.46
CA SER A 65 14.11 -11.50 -2.28
C SER A 65 14.53 -10.42 -3.28
N ALA A 66 13.59 -9.62 -3.79
CA ALA A 66 13.87 -8.51 -4.70
C ALA A 66 14.28 -7.21 -3.98
N ALA A 67 14.03 -7.10 -2.67
CA ALA A 67 14.23 -5.86 -1.91
C ALA A 67 15.67 -5.35 -1.99
N THR A 68 16.67 -6.24 -1.86
CA THR A 68 18.09 -5.87 -1.98
C THR A 68 18.39 -5.21 -3.32
N ALA A 69 17.97 -5.83 -4.42
CA ALA A 69 18.21 -5.29 -5.77
C ALA A 69 17.51 -3.94 -5.98
N LEU A 70 16.32 -3.76 -5.40
CA LEU A 70 15.61 -2.48 -5.43
C LEU A 70 16.37 -1.41 -4.64
N THR A 71 16.85 -1.74 -3.44
CA THR A 71 17.64 -0.80 -2.62
C THR A 71 18.97 -0.43 -3.27
N GLU A 72 19.65 -1.38 -3.89
CA GLU A 72 20.88 -1.13 -4.67
C GLU A 72 20.63 -0.26 -5.90
N ALA A 73 19.43 -0.35 -6.49
CA ALA A 73 18.99 0.52 -7.57
C ALA A 73 18.53 1.91 -7.10
N GLY A 74 18.66 2.23 -5.80
CA GLY A 74 18.31 3.53 -5.23
C GLY A 74 16.84 3.69 -4.85
N TRP A 75 16.10 2.59 -4.66
CA TRP A 75 14.71 2.63 -4.20
C TRP A 75 14.59 2.36 -2.71
N GLN A 76 13.53 2.88 -2.12
CA GLN A 76 13.09 2.56 -0.77
C GLN A 76 11.88 1.65 -0.84
N VAL A 77 11.73 0.72 0.10
CA VAL A 77 10.61 -0.25 0.09
C VAL A 77 9.87 -0.20 1.42
N VAL A 78 8.56 0.06 1.37
CA VAL A 78 7.65 -0.11 2.49
C VAL A 78 6.79 -1.33 2.19
N HIS A 79 6.96 -2.42 2.95
CA HIS A 79 6.22 -3.66 2.73
C HIS A 79 5.21 -3.88 3.86
N ILE A 80 3.93 -3.90 3.50
CA ILE A 80 2.83 -4.29 4.38
C ILE A 80 2.53 -5.77 4.12
N GLY A 81 3.11 -6.63 4.97
CA GLY A 81 2.81 -8.06 5.02
C GLY A 81 1.89 -8.41 6.18
N GLY A 82 1.04 -9.42 6.02
CA GLY A 82 0.16 -9.90 7.10
C GLY A 82 0.95 -10.55 8.25
N ASP A 83 0.27 -10.78 9.39
CA ASP A 83 0.84 -11.22 10.69
C ASP A 83 1.75 -12.47 10.64
N ARG A 84 1.64 -13.28 9.58
CA ARG A 84 2.60 -14.35 9.26
C ARG A 84 3.70 -13.81 8.35
N LEU A 85 4.52 -12.91 8.88
CA LEU A 85 5.82 -12.65 8.28
C LEU A 85 6.79 -13.69 8.86
N ASP A 86 6.75 -14.89 8.27
CA ASP A 86 7.84 -15.88 8.35
C ASP A 86 8.96 -15.43 7.38
N VAL A 87 9.42 -14.17 7.49
CA VAL A 87 10.54 -13.58 6.70
C VAL A 87 11.59 -13.02 7.62
#